data_AF-A0ABD5BX73-F1
#
_entry.id   AF-A0ABD5BX73-F1
#
_cell.length_a   1.000
_cell.length_b   1.000
_cell.length_c   1.000
_cell.angle_alpha   90.00
_cell.angle_beta   90.00
_cell.angle_gamma   90.00
#
_symmetry.space_group_name_H-M   'P 1'
#
loop_
_entity.id
_entity.type
_entity.pdbx_description
1 polymer ?
#
loop_
_entity_poly.entity_id
_entity_poly.type
_entity_poly.pdbx_seq_one_letter_code
_entity_poly.pdbx_strand_id
1 'polypeptide(L)'
;MAKTYFPIEDSVELVTASKPHPSNTHYKVSRGTEIWDGENVEVIKVQMVYNGEVAGRRSPSYPVGTDDYQRVHLAIEKIIRSR
;
A
#
# COMPACT_ATOMS: atom_id res chain seq x y z
N MET A 1 5.49 -16.15 9.04
CA MET A 1 5.54 -14.67 9.21
C MET A 1 6.21 -14.03 8.01
N ALA A 2 5.61 -13.00 7.40
CA ALA A 2 6.27 -12.23 6.34
C ALA A 2 7.51 -11.50 6.90
N LYS A 3 8.70 -11.78 6.34
CA LYS A 3 9.97 -11.21 6.84
C LYS A 3 10.44 -9.99 6.05
N THR A 4 10.33 -10.06 4.73
CA THR A 4 10.85 -9.03 3.81
C THR A 4 9.91 -8.89 2.64
N TYR A 5 9.70 -7.64 2.19
CA TYR A 5 8.90 -7.30 1.01
C TYR A 5 9.79 -6.62 -0.03
N PHE A 6 9.68 -7.07 -1.28
CA PHE A 6 10.40 -6.53 -2.42
C PHE A 6 9.37 -5.98 -3.42
N PRO A 7 9.16 -4.65 -3.47
CA PRO A 7 8.23 -4.06 -4.42
C PRO A 7 8.75 -4.14 -5.86
N ILE A 8 7.84 -4.25 -6.82
CA ILE A 8 8.12 -3.99 -8.23
C ILE A 8 7.90 -2.49 -8.44
N GLU A 9 8.99 -1.74 -8.67
CA GLU A 9 8.96 -0.27 -8.69
C GLU A 9 7.97 0.31 -9.70
N ASP A 10 7.83 -0.31 -10.88
CA ASP A 10 6.90 0.13 -11.93
C ASP A 10 5.40 -0.05 -11.56
N SER A 11 5.11 -0.75 -10.46
CA SER A 11 3.75 -0.97 -9.95
C SER A 11 3.36 -0.05 -8.79
N VAL A 12 4.25 0.85 -8.37
CA VAL A 12 4.03 1.70 -7.20
C VAL A 12 3.05 2.82 -7.53
N GLU A 13 1.98 2.92 -6.74
CA GLU A 13 1.01 4.01 -6.78
C GLU A 13 0.86 4.64 -5.39
N LEU A 14 0.98 5.98 -5.31
CA LEU A 14 0.76 6.74 -4.09
C LEU A 14 -0.63 7.37 -4.12
N VAL A 15 -1.49 6.95 -3.19
CA VAL A 15 -2.83 7.50 -3.00
C VAL A 15 -2.81 8.47 -1.82
N THR A 16 -3.08 9.75 -2.04
CA THR A 16 -3.11 10.76 -0.97
C THR A 16 -4.18 10.41 0.07
N ALA A 17 -3.83 10.37 1.35
CA ALA A 17 -4.80 10.13 2.41
C ALA A 17 -5.57 11.41 2.75
N SER A 18 -6.87 11.28 3.04
CA SER A 18 -7.69 12.43 3.42
C SER A 18 -7.56 12.76 4.91
N LYS A 19 -8.13 13.91 5.32
CA LYS A 19 -8.30 14.22 6.74
C LYS A 19 -9.14 13.11 7.40
N PRO A 20 -8.87 12.72 8.66
CA PRO A 20 -8.02 13.37 9.65
C PRO A 20 -6.56 12.91 9.65
N HIS A 21 -6.08 12.20 8.62
CA HIS A 21 -4.65 11.94 8.53
C HIS A 21 -3.86 13.27 8.48
N PRO A 22 -2.64 13.30 9.05
CA PRO A 22 -1.75 14.44 8.90
C PRO A 22 -1.51 14.78 7.43
N SER A 23 -1.19 16.04 7.14
CA SER A 23 -0.71 16.43 5.82
C SER A 23 0.46 15.55 5.35
N ASN A 24 0.61 15.37 4.04
CA ASN A 24 1.65 14.54 3.43
C ASN A 24 1.58 13.05 3.83
N THR A 25 0.38 12.56 4.13
CA THR A 25 0.10 11.14 4.33
C THR A 25 -0.37 10.50 3.02
N HIS A 26 0.16 9.33 2.68
CA HIS A 26 -0.24 8.56 1.50
C HIS A 26 -0.39 7.08 1.85
N TYR A 27 -1.22 6.38 1.08
CA TYR A 27 -1.17 4.93 0.98
C TYR A 27 -0.29 4.57 -0.21
N LYS A 28 0.82 3.87 0.03
CA LYS A 28 1.66 3.27 -1.01
C LYS A 28 1.08 1.91 -1.36
N VAL A 29 0.49 1.79 -2.54
CA VAL A 29 -0.01 0.54 -3.12
C VAL A 29 1.03 0.04 -4.11
N SER A 30 1.37 -1.24 -4.05
CA SER A 30 2.33 -1.84 -5.01
C SER A 30 2.12 -3.34 -5.12
N ARG A 31 2.56 -3.91 -6.25
CA ARG A 31 2.78 -5.35 -6.41
C ARG A 31 4.22 -5.67 -6.03
N GLY A 32 4.44 -6.84 -5.46
CA GLY A 32 5.79 -7.30 -5.15
C GLY A 32 5.81 -8.70 -4.55
N THR A 33 6.97 -9.12 -4.09
CA THR A 33 7.18 -10.44 -3.49
C THR A 33 7.40 -10.31 -1.99
N GLU A 34 6.68 -11.10 -1.19
CA GLU A 34 6.96 -11.32 0.21
C GLU A 34 7.53 -12.71 0.46
N ILE A 35 8.45 -12.83 1.42
CA ILE A 35 8.94 -14.13 1.89
C ILE A 35 8.06 -14.61 3.04
N TRP A 36 7.24 -15.64 2.78
CA TRP A 36 6.37 -16.29 3.75
C TRP A 36 6.90 -17.69 4.06
N ASP A 37 7.43 -17.88 5.28
CA ASP A 37 7.95 -19.16 5.77
C ASP A 37 8.98 -19.83 4.83
N GLY A 38 9.75 -19.00 4.12
CA GLY A 38 10.80 -19.41 3.18
C GLY A 38 10.39 -19.35 1.71
N GLU A 39 9.10 -19.23 1.44
CA GLU A 39 8.55 -19.19 0.07
C GLU A 39 8.35 -17.76 -0.42
N ASN A 40 8.61 -17.54 -1.71
CA ASN A 40 8.34 -16.28 -2.39
C ASN A 40 6.88 -16.22 -2.83
N VAL A 41 6.12 -15.30 -2.26
CA VAL A 41 4.70 -15.11 -2.56
C VAL A 41 4.49 -13.75 -3.20
N GLU A 42 3.94 -13.71 -4.40
CA GLU A 42 3.52 -12.48 -5.06
C GLU A 42 2.27 -11.92 -4.36
N VAL A 43 2.31 -10.65 -3.97
CA VAL A 43 1.24 -9.98 -3.23
C VAL A 43 1.00 -8.56 -3.75
N ILE A 44 -0.20 -8.06 -3.50
CA ILE A 44 -0.46 -6.62 -3.48
C ILE A 44 -0.31 -6.14 -2.04
N LYS A 45 0.49 -5.11 -1.84
CA LYS A 45 0.75 -4.54 -0.53
C LYS A 45 0.35 -3.08 -0.47
N VAL A 46 -0.37 -2.74 0.61
CA VAL A 46 -0.71 -1.36 0.97
C VAL A 46 0.05 -1.00 2.23
N GLN A 47 0.82 0.10 2.19
CA GLN A 47 1.57 0.61 3.33
C GLN A 47 1.28 2.09 3.54
N MET A 48 1.15 2.52 4.79
CA MET A 48 1.06 3.94 5.10
C MET A 48 2.41 4.63 4.89
N VAL A 49 2.40 5.83 4.36
CA VAL A 49 3.56 6.71 4.20
C VAL A 49 3.23 8.03 4.89
N TYR A 50 4.06 8.45 5.83
CA TYR A 50 3.96 9.74 6.51
C TYR A 50 5.21 10.56 6.19
N ASN A 51 5.06 11.76 5.64
CA ASN A 51 6.19 12.65 5.29
C ASN A 51 7.26 11.96 4.42
N GLY A 52 6.85 11.08 3.49
CA GLY A 52 7.75 10.34 2.60
C GLY A 52 8.31 9.04 3.18
N GLU A 53 8.07 8.74 4.46
CA GLU A 53 8.57 7.52 5.11
C GLU A 53 7.49 6.47 5.31
N VAL A 54 7.80 5.21 4.98
CA VAL A 54 6.89 4.07 5.19
C VAL A 54 6.73 3.78 6.68
N ALA A 55 5.48 3.72 7.15
CA ALA A 55 5.10 3.53 8.55
C ALA A 55 5.23 2.07 9.04
N GLY A 56 6.33 1.40 8.68
CA GLY A 56 6.72 0.07 9.15
C GLY A 56 5.57 -0.94 9.19
N ARG A 57 5.25 -1.43 10.40
CA ARG A 57 4.27 -2.51 10.66
C ARG A 57 2.83 -2.00 10.91
N ARG A 58 2.55 -0.71 10.68
CA ARG A 58 1.19 -0.18 10.88
C ARG A 58 0.30 -0.63 9.73
N SER A 59 -0.79 -1.29 10.06
CA SER A 59 -1.84 -1.60 9.09
C SER A 59 -2.48 -0.30 8.58
N PRO A 60 -2.72 -0.18 7.26
CA PRO A 60 -3.48 0.94 6.74
C PRO A 60 -4.89 0.90 7.32
N SER A 61 -5.39 2.07 7.71
CA SER A 61 -6.75 2.26 8.18
C SER A 61 -7.38 3.36 7.35
N TYR A 62 -8.66 3.20 7.03
CA TYR A 62 -9.40 4.14 6.18
C TYR A 62 -10.41 4.88 7.05
N PRO A 63 -10.33 6.22 7.16
CA PRO A 63 -11.29 6.98 7.95
C PRO A 63 -12.73 6.79 7.45
N VAL A 64 -13.67 6.56 8.39
CA VAL A 64 -15.09 6.45 8.04
C VAL A 64 -15.59 7.80 7.53
N GLY A 65 -16.39 7.77 6.45
CA GLY A 65 -16.95 8.96 5.84
C GLY A 65 -16.05 9.62 4.79
N THR A 66 -14.89 9.04 4.48
CA THR A 66 -14.03 9.45 3.36
C THR A 66 -14.06 8.40 2.25
N ASP A 67 -13.44 8.72 1.11
CA ASP A 67 -13.32 7.84 -0.06
C ASP A 67 -11.95 7.13 -0.14
N ASP A 68 -11.16 7.17 0.93
CA ASP A 68 -9.78 6.66 0.95
C ASP A 68 -9.73 5.17 0.56
N TYR A 69 -10.63 4.36 1.10
CA TYR A 69 -10.72 2.94 0.77
C TYR A 69 -11.01 2.73 -0.72
N GLN A 70 -11.96 3.48 -1.28
CA GLN A 70 -12.36 3.37 -2.69
C GLN A 70 -11.19 3.75 -3.61
N ARG A 71 -10.46 4.83 -3.30
CA ARG A 71 -9.31 5.27 -4.09
C ARG A 71 -8.15 4.26 -4.01
N VAL A 72 -7.90 3.69 -2.83
CA VAL A 72 -6.90 2.61 -2.67
C VAL A 72 -7.34 1.35 -3.41
N HIS A 73 -8.62 0.97 -3.35
CA HIS A 73 -9.14 -0.18 -4.07
C HIS A 73 -9.02 -0.01 -5.60
N LEU A 74 -9.30 1.19 -6.13
CA LEU A 74 -9.11 1.48 -7.55
C LEU A 74 -7.64 1.39 -7.98
N ALA A 75 -6.71 1.85 -7.15
CA ALA A 75 -5.27 1.70 -7.39
C ALA A 75 -4.86 0.22 -7.41
N ILE A 76 -5.40 -0.60 -6.49
CA ILE A 76 -5.19 -2.05 -6.47
C ILE A 76 -5.70 -2.70 -7.77
N GLU A 77 -6.95 -2.41 -8.16
CA GLU A 77 -7.54 -2.93 -9.40
C GLU A 77 -6.72 -2.57 -10.64
N LYS A 78 -6.20 -1.33 -10.69
CA LYS A 78 -5.34 -0.87 -11.77
C LYS A 78 -4.04 -1.69 -11.85
N ILE A 79 -3.37 -1.90 -10.72
CA ILE A 79 -2.13 -2.70 -10.64
C ILE A 79 -2.38 -4.16 -11.03
N ILE A 80 -3.52 -4.73 -10.64
CA ILE A 80 -3.90 -6.10 -11.00
C ILE A 80 -4.11 -6.24 -12.51
N ARG A 81 -4.76 -5.25 -13.15
CA ARG A 81 -5.06 -5.26 -14.59
C ARG A 81 -3.86 -4.97 -15.48
N SER A 82 -2.84 -4.29 -14.97
CA SER A 82 -1.60 -4.00 -15.70
C SER A 82 -0.56 -5.14 -15.61
N ARG A 83 -0.98 -6.33 -15.19
CA ARG A 83 -0.16 -7.55 -15.21
C ARG A 83 -0.20 -8.19 -16.60
#